data_AF-A0A847VDZ5-F1
#
_entry.id   AF-A0A847VDZ5-F1
#
_cell.length_a   1.000
_cell.length_b   1.000
_cell.length_c   1.000
_cell.angle_alpha   90.00
_cell.angle_beta   90.00
_cell.angle_gamma   90.00
#
_symmetry.space_group_name_H-M   'P 1'
#
loop_
_entity.id
_entity.type
_entity.pdbx_description
1 polymer ?
#
loop_
_entity_poly.entity_id
_entity_poly.type
_entity_poly.pdbx_seq_one_letter_code
_entity_poly.pdbx_strand_id
1 'polypeptide(L)'
;MSRNMYQEIMSKVKELVGDDEAIAKKLYPIITELVFETLFTKLAKITTVEELETYSRRMEESKSPQHLQTIINEIVTTVYGENAVQEFKNEYFNQIDKLKENMDEARNLIEKSKQGDPEALQKINQAKNTKIYQRIADLQSST
;
A
#
# COMPACT_ATOMS: atom_id res chain seq x y z
N MET A 1 10.73 11.30 3.16
CA MET A 1 10.13 10.85 4.43
C MET A 1 11.15 10.97 5.56
N SER A 2 10.73 11.44 6.74
CA SER A 2 11.63 11.54 7.90
C SER A 2 11.89 10.17 8.53
N ARG A 3 13.02 10.01 9.23
CA ARG A 3 13.35 8.77 9.95
C ARG A 3 12.28 8.38 10.97
N ASN A 4 11.71 9.38 11.66
CA ASN A 4 10.65 9.17 12.65
C ASN A 4 9.37 8.62 11.98
N MET A 5 8.93 9.24 10.89
CA MET A 5 7.75 8.78 10.15
C MET A 5 7.92 7.34 9.64
N TYR A 6 9.09 6.99 9.11
CA TYR A 6 9.38 5.61 8.72
C TYR A 6 9.24 4.63 9.88
N GLN A 7 9.76 4.97 11.07
CA GLN A 7 9.67 4.13 12.26
C GLN A 7 8.22 3.94 12.72
N GLU A 8 7.42 5.01 12.73
CA GLU A 8 5.99 4.95 13.06
C GLU A 8 5.23 4.03 12.09
N ILE A 9 5.43 4.20 10.78
CA ILE A 9 4.80 3.36 9.76
C ILE A 9 5.25 1.90 9.91
N MET A 10 6.55 1.67 10.10
CA MET A 10 7.09 0.33 10.25
C MET A 10 6.57 -0.39 11.50
N SER A 11 6.41 0.32 12.60
CA SER A 11 5.77 -0.22 13.81
C SER A 11 4.36 -0.70 13.49
N LYS A 12 3.58 0.10 12.75
CA LYS A 12 2.21 -0.26 12.37
C LYS A 12 2.15 -1.44 11.42
N VAL A 13 3.09 -1.55 10.48
CA VAL A 13 3.21 -2.72 9.58
C VAL A 13 3.55 -3.98 10.38
N LYS A 14 4.45 -3.88 11.36
CA LYS A 14 4.83 -5.00 12.25
C LYS A 14 3.65 -5.49 13.08
N GLU A 15 2.81 -4.59 13.61
CA GLU A 15 1.58 -4.96 14.33
C GLU A 15 0.66 -5.86 13.48
N LEU A 16 0.60 -5.63 12.17
CA LEU A 16 -0.27 -6.39 11.26
C LEU A 16 0.23 -7.82 11.00
N VAL A 17 1.54 -8.05 11.06
CA VAL A 17 2.17 -9.35 10.78
C VAL A 17 2.67 -10.07 12.04
N GLY A 18 2.36 -9.56 13.23
CA GLY A 18 2.77 -10.16 14.51
C GLY A 18 4.27 -10.03 14.79
N ASP A 19 4.83 -8.85 14.52
CA ASP A 19 6.25 -8.49 14.73
C ASP A 19 7.27 -9.28 13.88
N ASP A 20 6.83 -10.03 12.87
CA ASP A 20 7.74 -10.64 11.89
C ASP A 20 8.40 -9.56 11.02
N GLU A 21 9.67 -9.29 11.32
CA GLU A 21 10.44 -8.24 10.63
C GLU A 21 10.70 -8.56 9.16
N ALA A 22 10.85 -9.82 8.79
CA ALA A 22 11.11 -10.21 7.41
C ALA A 22 9.86 -9.99 6.54
N ILE A 23 8.69 -10.35 7.05
CA ILE A 23 7.42 -10.10 6.37
C ILE A 23 7.11 -8.60 6.35
N ALA A 24 7.30 -7.88 7.47
CA ALA A 24 7.04 -6.44 7.53
C ALA A 24 7.88 -5.66 6.50
N LYS A 25 9.16 -6.02 6.33
CA LYS A 25 10.04 -5.42 5.31
C LYS A 25 9.59 -5.71 3.87
N LYS A 26 8.97 -6.86 3.61
CA LYS A 26 8.38 -7.17 2.29
C LYS A 26 7.04 -6.49 2.06
N LEU A 27 6.26 -6.29 3.10
CA LEU A 27 4.93 -5.69 3.01
C LEU A 27 4.98 -4.16 2.87
N TYR A 28 5.94 -3.52 3.53
CA TYR A 28 6.12 -2.08 3.46
C TYR A 28 6.22 -1.48 2.04
N PRO A 29 7.03 -2.02 1.09
CA PRO A 29 7.08 -1.50 -0.27
C PRO A 29 5.73 -1.63 -1.00
N ILE A 30 4.97 -2.71 -0.76
CA ILE A 30 3.64 -2.89 -1.35
C ILE A 30 2.68 -1.81 -0.85
N ILE A 31 2.68 -1.54 0.45
CA ILE A 31 1.87 -0.45 1.03
C ILE A 31 2.33 0.91 0.44
N THR A 32 3.63 1.10 0.30
CA THR A 32 4.21 2.32 -0.27
C THR A 32 3.70 2.56 -1.69
N GLU A 33 3.65 1.52 -2.54
CA GLU A 33 3.09 1.60 -3.89
C GLU A 33 1.62 2.07 -3.86
N LEU A 34 0.77 1.46 -3.02
CA LEU A 34 -0.64 1.85 -2.89
C LEU A 34 -0.83 3.29 -2.40
N VAL A 35 0.04 3.76 -1.50
CA VAL A 35 0.06 5.15 -1.05
C VAL A 35 0.41 6.09 -2.21
N PHE A 36 1.42 5.74 -3.02
CA PHE A 36 1.80 6.53 -4.19
C PHE A 36 0.73 6.52 -5.28
N GLU A 37 0.08 5.40 -5.55
CA GLU A 37 -1.06 5.33 -6.46
C GLU A 37 -2.18 6.30 -6.02
N THR A 38 -2.48 6.32 -4.72
CA THR A 38 -3.48 7.23 -4.16
C THR A 38 -3.03 8.69 -4.27
N LEU A 39 -1.77 8.99 -3.98
CA LEU A 39 -1.18 10.31 -4.11
C LEU A 39 -1.27 10.83 -5.56
N PHE A 40 -0.82 10.04 -6.53
CA PHE A 40 -0.85 10.43 -7.94
C PHE A 40 -2.26 10.52 -8.49
N THR A 41 -3.17 9.67 -8.04
CA THR A 41 -4.61 9.78 -8.38
C THR A 41 -5.20 11.08 -7.85
N LYS A 42 -4.83 11.51 -6.63
CA LYS A 42 -5.26 12.79 -6.07
C LYS A 42 -4.64 13.97 -6.83
N LEU A 43 -3.35 13.90 -7.15
CA LEU A 43 -2.66 14.91 -7.96
C LEU A 43 -3.37 15.10 -9.31
N ALA A 44 -3.65 14.02 -10.03
CA ALA A 44 -4.29 14.06 -11.34
C ALA A 44 -5.69 14.68 -11.35
N LYS A 45 -6.37 14.75 -10.20
CA LYS A 45 -7.68 15.40 -10.07
C LYS A 45 -7.59 16.92 -9.93
N ILE A 46 -6.43 17.44 -9.54
CA ILE A 46 -6.23 18.85 -9.21
C ILE A 46 -5.21 19.54 -10.10
N THR A 47 -4.52 18.80 -10.97
CA THR A 47 -3.56 19.31 -11.95
C THR A 47 -3.97 19.00 -13.38
N THR A 48 -3.45 19.77 -14.32
CA THR A 48 -3.58 19.53 -15.76
C THR A 48 -2.70 18.37 -16.23
N VAL A 49 -2.95 17.87 -17.44
CA VAL A 49 -2.11 16.84 -18.07
C VAL A 49 -0.68 17.34 -18.30
N GLU A 50 -0.50 18.59 -18.73
CA GLU A 50 0.82 19.19 -18.96
C GLU A 50 1.65 19.27 -17.66
N GLU A 51 1.00 19.59 -16.53
CA GLU A 51 1.65 19.59 -15.22
C GLU A 51 2.01 18.17 -14.76
N LEU A 52 1.15 17.17 -15.02
CA LEU A 52 1.47 15.77 -14.73
C LEU A 52 2.67 15.27 -15.54
N GLU A 53 2.72 15.58 -16.84
CA GLU A 53 3.86 15.26 -17.70
C GLU A 53 5.14 15.93 -17.19
N THR A 54 5.03 17.16 -16.70
CA THR A 54 6.15 17.88 -16.06
C THR A 54 6.65 17.16 -14.82
N TYR A 55 5.76 16.72 -13.92
CA TYR A 55 6.17 15.93 -12.75
C TYR A 55 6.79 14.59 -13.15
N SER A 56 6.20 13.87 -14.11
CA SER A 56 6.74 12.59 -14.61
C SER A 56 8.16 12.74 -15.13
N ARG A 57 8.37 13.69 -16.05
CA ARG A 57 9.69 13.98 -16.61
C ARG A 57 10.70 14.35 -15.53
N ARG A 58 10.32 15.18 -14.56
CA ARG A 58 11.21 15.56 -13.44
C ARG A 58 11.62 14.37 -12.59
N MET A 59 10.71 13.42 -12.35
CA MET A 59 11.01 12.19 -11.61
C MET A 59 11.97 11.28 -12.40
N GLU A 60 11.77 11.13 -13.72
CA GLU A 60 12.66 10.37 -14.61
C GLU A 60 14.06 11.00 -14.71
N GLU A 61 14.13 12.32 -14.77
CA GLU A 61 15.38 13.09 -14.80
C GLU A 61 16.07 13.20 -13.42
N SER A 62 15.50 12.57 -12.38
CA SER A 62 16.04 12.69 -11.03
C SER A 62 17.40 11.98 -10.90
N LYS A 63 18.42 12.76 -10.49
CA LYS A 63 19.82 12.31 -10.44
C LYS A 63 20.21 11.62 -9.12
N SER A 64 19.33 11.65 -8.12
CA SER A 64 19.58 11.05 -6.81
C SER A 64 18.28 10.77 -6.06
N PRO A 65 18.30 9.85 -5.08
CA PRO A 65 17.16 9.63 -4.19
C PRO A 65 16.70 10.89 -3.46
N GLN A 66 17.63 11.79 -3.09
CA GLN A 66 17.29 13.05 -2.45
C GLN A 66 16.56 14.00 -3.41
N HIS A 67 16.97 14.05 -4.68
CA HIS A 67 16.27 14.85 -5.68
C HIS A 67 14.85 14.34 -5.92
N LEU A 68 14.69 13.01 -6.07
CA LEU A 68 13.39 12.37 -6.19
C LEU A 68 12.51 12.68 -4.96
N GLN A 69 13.08 12.58 -3.75
CA GLN A 69 12.36 12.88 -2.52
C GLN A 69 11.86 14.33 -2.46
N THR A 70 12.63 15.29 -2.98
CA THR A 70 12.19 16.69 -3.07
C THR A 70 10.97 16.83 -3.99
N ILE A 71 10.99 16.17 -5.16
CA ILE A 71 9.86 16.18 -6.10
C ILE A 71 8.63 15.54 -5.45
N ILE A 72 8.80 14.42 -4.74
CA ILE A 72 7.70 13.79 -4.00
C ILE A 72 7.15 14.70 -2.90
N ASN A 73 8.01 15.40 -2.16
CA ASN A 73 7.56 16.33 -1.11
C ASN A 73 6.75 17.50 -1.70
N GLU A 74 7.15 17.99 -2.88
CA GLU A 74 6.40 19.00 -3.62
C GLU A 74 5.02 18.48 -4.02
N ILE A 75 4.94 17.29 -4.61
CA ILE A 75 3.66 16.64 -4.96
C ILE A 75 2.77 16.45 -3.73
N VAL A 76 3.34 15.97 -2.63
CA VAL A 76 2.64 15.80 -1.35
C VAL A 76 2.09 17.14 -0.85
N THR A 77 2.87 18.21 -0.95
CA THR A 77 2.44 19.57 -0.56
C THR A 77 1.34 20.09 -1.49
N THR A 78 1.45 19.85 -2.79
CA THR A 78 0.43 20.23 -3.78
C THR A 78 -0.90 19.52 -3.51
N VAL A 79 -0.86 18.23 -3.15
CA VAL A 79 -2.07 17.43 -2.91
C VAL A 79 -2.73 17.74 -1.56
N TYR A 80 -1.94 17.95 -0.51
CA TYR A 80 -2.45 17.99 0.86
C TYR A 80 -2.33 19.36 1.56
N GLY A 81 -1.70 20.34 0.92
CA GLY A 81 -1.56 21.71 1.44
C GLY A 81 -0.75 21.79 2.73
N GLU A 82 -1.21 22.60 3.68
CA GLU A 82 -0.47 22.91 4.92
C GLU A 82 -0.20 21.70 5.81
N ASN A 83 -1.04 20.65 5.73
CA ASN A 83 -0.94 19.45 6.55
C ASN A 83 -0.20 18.28 5.85
N ALA A 84 0.56 18.57 4.79
CA ALA A 84 1.05 17.54 3.87
C ALA A 84 1.79 16.37 4.53
N VAL A 85 2.65 16.67 5.52
CA VAL A 85 3.41 15.64 6.24
C VAL A 85 2.50 14.70 7.02
N GLN A 86 1.48 15.24 7.69
CA GLN A 86 0.57 14.44 8.51
C GLN A 86 -0.40 13.66 7.61
N GLU A 87 -0.95 14.28 6.57
CA GLU A 87 -1.87 13.63 5.65
C GLU A 87 -1.19 12.52 4.83
N PHE A 88 0.05 12.73 4.42
CA PHE A 88 0.82 11.68 3.75
C PHE A 88 1.08 10.49 4.68
N LYS A 89 1.37 10.73 5.96
CA LYS A 89 1.46 9.66 6.97
C LYS A 89 0.11 8.96 7.19
N ASN A 90 -0.98 9.73 7.27
CA ASN A 90 -2.32 9.19 7.43
C ASN A 90 -2.68 8.27 6.24
N GLU A 91 -2.23 8.59 5.03
CA GLU A 91 -2.43 7.70 3.87
C GLU A 91 -1.79 6.33 4.10
N TYR A 92 -0.56 6.25 4.64
CA TYR A 92 0.04 4.96 5.03
C TYR A 92 -0.82 4.22 6.06
N PHE A 93 -1.25 4.91 7.12
CA PHE A 93 -2.06 4.28 8.17
C PHE A 93 -3.40 3.78 7.61
N ASN A 94 -4.06 4.56 6.75
CA ASN A 94 -5.29 4.15 6.09
C ASN A 94 -5.10 2.90 5.22
N GLN A 95 -4.00 2.79 4.47
CA GLN A 95 -3.73 1.60 3.67
C GLN A 95 -3.40 0.38 4.55
N ILE A 96 -2.72 0.58 5.68
CA ILE A 96 -2.45 -0.49 6.66
C ILE A 96 -3.75 -0.96 7.32
N ASP A 97 -4.62 -0.04 7.73
CA ASP A 97 -5.89 -0.38 8.37
C ASP A 97 -6.83 -1.10 7.39
N LYS A 98 -6.92 -0.65 6.12
CA LYS A 98 -7.64 -1.39 5.07
C LYS A 98 -7.08 -2.78 4.85
N LEU A 99 -5.75 -2.94 4.85
CA LEU A 99 -5.14 -4.26 4.72
C LEU A 99 -5.50 -5.16 5.92
N LYS A 100 -5.51 -4.60 7.13
CA LYS A 100 -5.93 -5.32 8.33
C LYS A 100 -7.38 -5.78 8.23
N GLU A 101 -8.28 -4.89 7.83
CA GLU A 101 -9.69 -5.21 7.59
C GLU A 101 -9.83 -6.35 6.57
N ASN A 102 -9.15 -6.25 5.42
CA ASN A 102 -9.14 -7.30 4.41
C ASN A 102 -8.61 -8.65 4.93
N MET A 103 -7.59 -8.63 5.79
CA MET A 103 -7.04 -9.84 6.41
C MET A 103 -8.01 -10.46 7.42
N ASP A 104 -8.68 -9.65 8.22
CA ASP A 104 -9.65 -10.12 9.21
C ASP A 104 -10.92 -10.65 8.52
N GLU A 105 -11.38 -10.01 7.44
CA GLU A 105 -12.44 -10.53 6.57
C GLU A 105 -12.04 -11.89 5.95
N ALA A 106 -10.82 -12.01 5.43
CA ALA A 106 -10.31 -13.25 4.88
C ALA A 106 -10.22 -14.37 5.93
N ARG A 107 -9.74 -14.06 7.15
CA ARG A 107 -9.71 -15.01 8.28
C ARG A 107 -11.11 -15.48 8.66
N ASN A 108 -12.06 -14.55 8.78
CA ASN A 108 -13.45 -14.87 9.10
C ASN A 108 -14.09 -15.76 8.02
N LEU A 109 -13.85 -15.47 6.73
CA LEU A 109 -14.29 -16.33 5.63
C LEU A 109 -13.70 -17.75 5.75
N ILE A 110 -12.42 -17.89 6.09
CA ILE A 110 -11.77 -19.19 6.29
C ILE A 110 -12.38 -19.93 7.48
N GLU A 111 -12.63 -19.26 8.60
CA GLU A 111 -13.24 -19.87 9.78
C GLU A 111 -14.67 -20.34 9.52
N LYS A 112 -15.51 -19.51 8.89
CA LYS A 112 -16.86 -19.88 8.47
C LYS A 112 -16.85 -21.07 7.51
N SER A 113 -15.93 -21.09 6.56
CA SER A 113 -15.74 -22.22 5.64
C SER A 113 -15.39 -23.52 6.36
N LYS A 114 -14.51 -23.47 7.38
CA LYS A 114 -14.20 -24.63 8.23
C LYS A 114 -15.41 -25.12 9.04
N GLN A 115 -16.34 -24.23 9.37
CA GLN A 115 -17.60 -24.54 10.05
C GLN A 115 -18.70 -25.04 9.10
N GLY A 116 -18.42 -25.12 7.80
CA GLY A 116 -19.36 -25.61 6.79
C GLY A 116 -20.32 -24.55 6.26
N ASP A 117 -20.04 -23.25 6.44
CA ASP A 117 -20.84 -22.16 5.88
C ASP A 117 -20.81 -22.21 4.33
N PRO A 118 -21.97 -22.42 3.67
CA PRO A 118 -22.03 -22.59 2.22
C PRO A 118 -21.60 -21.34 1.43
N GLU A 119 -21.86 -20.15 1.94
CA GLU A 119 -21.55 -18.89 1.27
C GLU A 119 -20.04 -18.59 1.35
N ALA A 120 -19.43 -18.84 2.51
CA ALA A 120 -17.99 -18.72 2.70
C ALA A 120 -17.23 -19.74 1.84
N LEU A 121 -17.72 -20.98 1.74
CA LEU A 121 -17.18 -22.01 0.85
C LEU A 121 -17.21 -21.56 -0.62
N GLN A 122 -18.33 -20.97 -1.06
CA GLN A 122 -18.47 -20.46 -2.42
C GLN A 122 -17.48 -19.32 -2.70
N LYS A 123 -17.35 -18.34 -1.80
CA LYS A 123 -16.42 -17.21 -1.94
C LYS A 123 -14.96 -17.66 -1.97
N ILE A 124 -14.56 -18.61 -1.12
CA ILE A 124 -13.20 -19.17 -1.13
C ILE A 124 -12.92 -19.92 -2.42
N ASN A 125 -13.87 -20.73 -2.90
CA ASN A 125 -13.71 -21.47 -4.16
C ASN A 125 -13.60 -20.51 -5.36
N GLN A 126 -14.35 -19.41 -5.36
CA GLN A 126 -14.20 -18.36 -6.37
C GLN A 126 -12.82 -17.69 -6.29
N ALA A 127 -12.34 -17.34 -5.10
CA ALA A 127 -11.03 -16.73 -4.90
C ALA A 127 -9.87 -17.64 -5.36
N LYS A 128 -9.93 -18.95 -5.06
CA LYS A 128 -8.95 -19.96 -5.50
C LYS A 128 -8.82 -20.07 -7.02
N ASN A 129 -9.88 -19.75 -7.75
CA ASN A 129 -9.90 -19.77 -9.21
C ASN A 129 -9.37 -18.48 -9.85
N THR A 130 -8.96 -17.49 -9.05
CA THR A 130 -8.38 -16.24 -9.58
C THR A 130 -6.90 -16.42 -9.92
N LYS A 131 -6.44 -15.75 -10.98
CA LYS A 131 -5.03 -15.74 -11.42
C LYS A 131 -4.08 -15.24 -10.32
N ILE A 132 -4.55 -14.36 -9.46
CA ILE A 132 -3.77 -13.78 -8.36
C ILE A 132 -3.51 -14.83 -7.28
N TYR A 133 -4.54 -15.60 -6.88
CA TYR A 133 -4.36 -16.68 -5.91
C TYR A 133 -3.39 -17.75 -6.42
N GLN A 134 -3.52 -18.13 -7.70
CA GLN A 134 -2.61 -19.10 -8.33
C GLN A 134 -1.15 -18.61 -8.30
N ARG A 135 -0.91 -17.33 -8.66
CA ARG A 135 0.43 -16.74 -8.57
C ARG A 135 1.00 -16.71 -7.14
N ILE A 136 0.17 -16.44 -6.13
CA ILE A 136 0.62 -16.42 -4.73
C ILE A 136 0.95 -17.84 -4.25
N ALA A 137 0.13 -18.83 -4.63
CA ALA A 137 0.40 -20.23 -4.31
C ALA A 137 1.70 -20.73 -4.97
N ASP A 138 1.95 -20.36 -6.23
CA ASP A 138 3.17 -20.72 -6.97
C ASP A 138 4.44 -20.09 -6.34
N LEU A 139 4.33 -18.88 -5.79
CA LEU A 139 5.41 -18.21 -5.07
C LEU A 139 5.77 -18.89 -3.74
N GLN A 140 4.81 -19.55 -3.09
CA GLN A 140 5.04 -20.28 -1.83
C GLN A 140 5.61 -21.69 -2.03
N SER A 141 5.31 -22.34 -3.16
CA SER A 141 5.84 -23.66 -3.52
C SER A 141 7.22 -23.62 -4.20
N SER A 142 7.73 -22.42 -4.48
CA SER A 142 9.07 -22.18 -5.04
C SER A 142 10.14 -21.88 -3.97
N THR A 143 9.80 -22.04 -2.69
CA THR A 143 10.69 -22.02 -1.51
C THR A 143 10.74 -23.39 -0.87
#